data_AF-A0A2W6VD07-F1
#
_entry.id   AF-A0A2W6VD07-F1
#
_cell.length_a   1.000
_cell.length_b   1.000
_cell.length_c   1.000
_cell.angle_alpha   90.00
_cell.angle_beta   90.00
_cell.angle_gamma   90.00
#
_symmetry.space_group_name_H-M   'P 1'
#
loop_
_entity.id
_entity.type
_entity.pdbx_description
1 polymer ?
#
loop_
_entity_poly.entity_id
_entity_poly.type
_entity_poly.pdbx_seq_one_letter_code
_entity_poly.pdbx_strand_id
1 'polypeptide(L)'
;MADRSLRGIRLGASSLQSEEGVVFHERANHTYVCTQCSRETVMTFAADAEVPEAWECRTCGAEAVRRVGDGVVEVDHSGDKVARTHWDMLLERRTVPELEELLEERLALLRSRRGADDDARLSA
;
A
#
# COMPACT_ATOMS: atom_id res chain seq x y z
N MET A 1 -1.37 8.61 53.41
CA MET A 1 -2.01 8.29 52.12
C MET A 1 -1.82 9.49 51.22
N ALA A 2 -1.39 9.29 49.97
CA ALA A 2 -0.68 10.28 49.18
C ALA A 2 -1.48 11.57 48.92
N ASP A 3 -1.16 12.62 49.68
CA ASP A 3 -1.58 14.00 49.47
C ASP A 3 -0.66 14.66 48.43
N ARG A 4 -0.62 14.10 47.21
CA ARG A 4 0.17 14.65 46.10
C ARG A 4 -0.75 14.99 44.94
N SER A 5 -0.81 16.27 44.59
CA SER A 5 -1.65 16.77 43.51
C SER A 5 -1.28 16.15 42.16
N LEU A 6 -2.30 15.71 41.42
CA LEU A 6 -2.16 15.24 40.05
C LEU A 6 -1.92 16.46 39.14
N ARG A 7 -0.74 16.55 38.52
CA ARG A 7 -0.48 17.51 37.45
C ARG A 7 -0.52 16.79 36.11
N GLY A 8 -1.46 17.18 35.25
CA GLY A 8 -1.46 16.79 33.84
C GLY A 8 -0.43 17.59 33.06
N ILE A 9 0.40 16.91 32.27
CA ILE A 9 1.33 17.52 31.32
C ILE A 9 1.02 16.95 29.94
N ARG A 10 0.93 17.82 28.92
CA ARG A 10 0.74 17.40 27.52
C ARG A 10 2.06 16.93 26.92
N LEU A 11 2.00 16.02 25.95
CA LEU A 11 3.17 15.68 25.12
C LEU A 11 3.50 16.88 24.21
N GLY A 12 4.66 17.48 24.41
CA GLY A 12 5.13 18.65 23.67
C GLY A 12 6.13 19.48 24.48
N ALA A 13 6.86 20.35 23.81
CA ALA A 13 7.78 21.30 24.44
C ALA A 13 7.31 22.74 24.15
N SER A 14 7.36 23.59 25.17
CA SER A 14 7.16 25.04 25.03
C SER A 14 8.51 25.73 25.02
N SER A 15 8.82 26.49 23.96
CA SER A 15 10.02 27.32 23.88
C SER A 15 9.71 28.77 24.32
N LEU A 16 10.73 29.49 24.78
CA LEU A 16 10.65 30.93 25.11
C LEU A 16 11.35 31.78 24.04
N GLN A 17 11.45 31.28 22.81
CA GLN A 17 12.12 31.99 21.72
C GLN A 17 11.24 33.13 21.19
N SER A 18 11.86 34.25 20.82
CA SER A 18 11.18 35.39 20.17
C SER A 18 11.15 35.18 18.65
N GLU A 19 10.07 35.64 18.01
CA GLU A 19 9.96 35.68 16.54
C GLU A 19 10.62 36.94 15.92
N GLU A 20 11.03 37.89 16.76
CA GLU A 20 11.62 39.15 16.30
C GLU A 20 13.02 38.94 15.69
N GLY A 21 13.21 39.42 14.45
CA GLY A 21 14.47 39.29 13.73
C GLY A 21 14.74 37.93 13.09
N VAL A 22 13.76 37.02 13.07
CA VAL A 22 13.91 35.71 12.42
C VAL A 22 13.96 35.85 10.90
N VAL A 23 15.05 35.38 10.30
CA VAL A 23 15.19 35.24 8.85
C VAL A 23 14.76 33.84 8.45
N PHE A 24 13.80 33.73 7.52
CA PHE A 24 13.36 32.43 7.02
C PHE A 24 14.44 31.81 6.13
N HIS A 25 14.65 30.51 6.30
CA HIS A 25 15.43 29.71 5.36
C HIS A 25 14.77 29.69 3.98
N GLU A 26 15.57 29.52 2.93
CA GLU A 26 15.08 29.40 1.56
C GLU A 26 14.22 28.15 1.40
N ARG A 27 13.12 28.27 0.63
CA ARG A 27 12.10 27.25 0.44
C ARG A 27 11.70 27.15 -1.03
N ALA A 28 11.38 25.93 -1.46
CA ALA A 28 10.87 25.64 -2.79
C ALA A 28 9.48 24.97 -2.71
N ASN A 29 8.64 25.27 -3.68
CA ASN A 29 7.32 24.66 -3.83
C ASN A 29 7.37 23.55 -4.88
N HIS A 30 6.84 22.39 -4.54
CA HIS A 30 6.71 21.24 -5.44
C HIS A 30 5.26 20.79 -5.49
N THR A 31 4.74 20.64 -6.71
CA THR A 31 3.38 20.15 -6.93
C THR A 31 3.40 18.63 -7.02
N TYR A 32 2.51 17.97 -6.32
CA TYR A 32 2.24 16.53 -6.42
C TYR A 32 0.85 16.31 -6.98
N VAL A 33 0.69 15.31 -7.83
CA VAL A 33 -0.59 14.92 -8.45
C VAL A 33 -0.95 13.52 -7.97
N CYS A 34 -2.12 13.38 -7.34
CA CYS A 34 -2.57 12.08 -6.83
C CYS A 34 -2.92 11.11 -7.95
N THR A 35 -2.40 9.88 -7.87
CA THR A 35 -2.65 8.81 -8.87
C THR A 35 -4.09 8.30 -8.86
N GLN A 36 -4.81 8.46 -7.75
CA GLN A 36 -6.18 7.98 -7.58
C GLN A 36 -7.23 9.07 -7.83
N CYS A 37 -7.12 10.22 -7.16
CA CYS A 37 -8.14 11.27 -7.23
C CYS A 37 -7.80 12.45 -8.14
N SER A 38 -6.62 12.43 -8.79
CA SER A 38 -6.12 13.50 -9.68
C SER A 38 -6.03 14.89 -9.04
N ARG A 39 -6.11 15.00 -7.71
CA ARG A 39 -5.96 16.27 -7.01
C ARG A 39 -4.50 16.66 -6.96
N GLU A 40 -4.25 17.94 -7.23
CA GLU A 40 -2.95 18.55 -7.06
C GLU A 40 -2.77 19.07 -5.64
N THR A 41 -1.56 18.97 -5.11
CA THR A 41 -1.22 19.46 -3.77
C THR A 41 0.18 20.06 -3.81
N VAL A 42 0.31 21.32 -3.39
CA VAL A 42 1.58 22.05 -3.38
C VAL A 42 2.25 21.91 -2.03
N MET A 43 3.38 21.20 -1.99
CA MET A 43 4.20 21.02 -0.79
C MET A 43 5.39 21.98 -0.80
N THR A 44 5.70 22.55 0.36
CA THR A 44 6.85 23.45 0.54
C THR A 44 7.96 22.70 1.26
N PHE A 45 9.13 22.65 0.64
CA PHE A 45 10.35 22.07 1.21
C PHE A 45 11.41 23.16 1.38
N ALA A 46 12.46 22.88 2.15
CA ALA A 46 13.66 23.72 2.12
C ALA A 46 14.31 23.64 0.74
N ALA A 47 14.93 24.72 0.27
CA ALA A 47 15.49 24.77 -1.10
C ALA A 47 16.68 23.81 -1.30
N ASP A 48 17.36 23.45 -0.23
CA ASP A 48 18.50 22.53 -0.17
C ASP A 48 18.10 21.08 0.17
N ALA A 49 16.80 20.81 0.38
CA ALA A 49 16.33 19.47 0.68
C ALA A 49 16.25 18.60 -0.58
N GLU A 50 16.59 17.31 -0.43
CA GLU A 50 16.26 16.30 -1.43
C GLU A 50 14.76 16.00 -1.36
N VAL A 51 14.05 16.29 -2.45
CA VAL A 51 12.59 16.25 -2.50
C VAL A 51 12.13 14.87 -2.97
N PRO A 52 11.27 14.16 -2.22
CA PRO A 52 10.79 12.84 -2.62
C PRO A 52 9.99 12.86 -3.93
N GLU A 53 10.06 11.78 -4.69
CA GLU A 53 9.31 11.63 -5.94
C GLU A 53 7.81 11.35 -5.69
N ALA A 54 7.51 10.65 -4.59
CA ALA A 54 6.17 10.33 -4.13
C ALA A 54 5.86 11.01 -2.79
N TRP A 55 4.59 11.37 -2.59
CA TRP A 55 4.07 11.93 -1.34
C TRP A 55 2.64 11.46 -1.06
N GLU A 56 2.21 11.48 0.20
CA GLU A 56 0.85 11.10 0.57
C GLU A 56 -0.16 12.20 0.20
N CYS A 57 -1.21 11.84 -0.53
CA CYS A 57 -2.29 12.77 -0.88
C CYS A 57 -3.08 13.17 0.37
N ARG A 58 -3.10 14.48 0.67
CA ARG A 58 -3.83 15.05 1.82
C ARG A 58 -5.35 14.83 1.82
N THR A 59 -5.93 14.42 0.69
CA THR A 59 -7.39 14.16 0.60
C THR A 59 -7.72 12.69 0.84
N CYS A 60 -7.03 11.77 0.18
CA CYS A 60 -7.45 10.36 0.12
C CYS A 60 -6.40 9.39 0.67
N GLY A 61 -5.23 9.88 1.11
CA GLY A 61 -4.14 9.05 1.62
C GLY A 61 -3.41 8.22 0.56
N ALA A 62 -3.89 8.22 -0.69
CA ALA A 62 -3.21 7.52 -1.78
C ALA A 62 -1.92 8.25 -2.18
N GLU A 63 -1.08 7.55 -2.93
CA GLU A 63 0.15 8.11 -3.46
C GLU A 63 -0.11 9.26 -4.44
N ALA A 64 0.71 10.29 -4.33
CA ALA A 64 0.78 11.40 -5.26
C ALA A 64 2.21 11.54 -5.77
N VAL A 65 2.36 11.68 -7.08
CA VAL A 65 3.65 11.76 -7.76
C VAL A 65 4.01 13.20 -8.08
N ARG A 66 5.29 13.54 -7.97
CA ARG A 66 5.78 14.89 -8.20
C ARG A 66 5.59 15.29 -9.66
N ARG A 67 5.06 16.49 -9.89
CA ARG A 67 4.94 17.11 -11.21
C ARG A 67 6.26 17.77 -11.60
N VAL A 68 6.75 17.49 -12.81
CA VAL A 68 7.97 18.08 -13.37
C VAL A 68 7.66 18.57 -14.79
N GLY A 69 7.61 19.90 -14.96
CA GLY A 69 7.17 20.52 -16.21
C GLY A 69 5.72 20.15 -16.53
N ASP A 70 5.49 19.65 -17.74
CA ASP A 70 4.17 19.22 -18.21
C ASP A 70 3.82 17.77 -17.82
N GLY A 71 4.75 17.02 -17.22
CA GLY A 71 4.57 15.62 -16.85
C GLY A 71 4.60 15.34 -15.35
N VAL A 72 4.42 14.07 -15.00
CA VAL A 72 4.64 13.53 -13.65
C VAL A 72 5.85 12.60 -13.65
N VAL A 73 6.52 12.48 -12.50
CA VAL A 73 7.57 11.48 -12.31
C VAL A 73 6.94 10.09 -12.28
N GLU A 74 7.55 9.16 -13.00
CA GLU A 74 7.24 7.73 -12.92
C GLU A 74 8.02 7.13 -11.74
N VAL A 75 7.30 6.59 -10.76
CA VAL A 75 7.89 5.96 -9.57
C VAL A 75 8.00 4.45 -9.83
N ASP A 76 9.20 3.89 -9.64
CA ASP A 76 9.44 2.47 -9.86
C ASP A 76 8.98 1.62 -8.67
N HIS A 77 7.87 0.92 -8.84
CA HIS A 77 7.31 -0.04 -7.88
C HIS A 77 7.72 -1.49 -8.17
N SER A 78 8.63 -1.74 -9.12
CA SER A 78 9.05 -3.10 -9.47
C SER A 78 9.72 -3.84 -8.31
N GLY A 79 10.26 -3.10 -7.34
CA GLY A 79 10.84 -3.64 -6.10
C GLY A 79 9.84 -3.99 -5.01
N ASP A 80 8.56 -3.68 -5.18
CA ASP A 80 7.55 -3.91 -4.15
C ASP A 80 7.33 -5.40 -3.91
N LYS A 81 7.38 -5.78 -2.63
CA LYS A 81 7.14 -7.16 -2.23
C LYS A 81 5.66 -7.47 -2.35
N VAL A 82 5.34 -8.42 -3.22
CA VAL A 82 3.98 -8.97 -3.29
C VAL A 82 3.66 -9.69 -1.98
N ALA A 83 2.49 -9.40 -1.42
CA ALA A 83 2.01 -10.09 -0.23
C ALA A 83 1.80 -11.58 -0.53
N ARG A 84 2.12 -12.44 0.45
CA ARG A 84 1.90 -13.89 0.30
C ARG A 84 0.43 -14.19 0.09
N THR A 85 0.15 -14.99 -0.94
CA THR A 85 -1.21 -15.43 -1.28
C THR A 85 -1.52 -16.79 -0.63
N HIS A 86 -2.80 -17.15 -0.57
CA HIS A 86 -3.21 -18.50 -0.12
C HIS A 86 -2.62 -19.61 -1.00
N TRP A 87 -2.34 -19.32 -2.27
CA TRP A 87 -1.70 -20.25 -3.19
C TRP A 87 -0.23 -20.48 -2.82
N ASP A 88 0.52 -19.42 -2.51
CA ASP A 88 1.91 -19.54 -2.06
C ASP A 88 1.98 -20.38 -0.79
N MET A 89 1.07 -20.12 0.16
CA MET A 89 0.97 -20.92 1.39
C MET A 89 0.60 -22.39 1.12
N LEU A 90 -0.15 -22.68 0.06
CA LEU A 90 -0.47 -24.06 -0.35
C LEU A 90 0.75 -24.75 -0.93
N LEU A 91 1.52 -24.08 -1.77
CA LEU A 91 2.75 -24.59 -2.36
C LEU A 91 3.88 -24.78 -1.34
N GLU A 92 3.85 -24.04 -0.22
CA GLU A 92 4.77 -24.27 0.91
C GLU A 92 4.55 -25.64 1.60
N ARG A 93 3.36 -26.26 1.44
CA ARG A 93 2.98 -27.52 2.12
C ARG A 93 2.58 -28.67 1.19
N ARG A 94 2.32 -28.39 -0.08
CA ARG A 94 1.93 -29.37 -1.10
C ARG A 94 2.67 -29.11 -2.39
N THR A 95 3.01 -30.19 -3.07
CA THR A 95 3.63 -30.14 -4.39
C THR A 95 2.57 -30.08 -5.49
N VAL A 96 2.96 -29.60 -6.67
CA VAL A 96 2.04 -29.54 -7.83
C VAL A 96 1.46 -30.92 -8.19
N PRO A 97 2.23 -32.03 -8.22
CA PRO A 97 1.67 -33.36 -8.49
C PRO A 97 0.61 -33.81 -7.49
N GLU A 98 0.80 -33.56 -6.18
CA GLU A 98 -0.22 -33.88 -5.15
C GLU A 98 -1.51 -33.08 -5.34
N LEU A 99 -1.41 -31.86 -5.87
CA LEU A 99 -2.56 -31.02 -6.19
C LEU A 99 -3.28 -31.50 -7.45
N GLU A 100 -2.55 -32.02 -8.43
CA GLU A 100 -3.11 -32.64 -9.64
C GLU A 100 -3.89 -33.93 -9.33
N GLU A 101 -3.35 -34.79 -8.47
CA GLU A 101 -4.06 -35.99 -7.99
C GLU A 101 -5.36 -35.59 -7.26
N LEU A 102 -5.29 -34.63 -6.34
CA LEU A 102 -6.46 -34.15 -5.60
C LEU A 102 -7.49 -33.48 -6.52
N LEU A 103 -7.04 -32.82 -7.59
CA LEU A 103 -7.93 -32.26 -8.61
C LEU A 103 -8.67 -33.37 -9.35
N GLU A 104 -7.98 -34.43 -9.79
CA GLU A 104 -8.61 -35.53 -10.52
C GLU A 104 -9.62 -36.29 -9.64
N GLU A 105 -9.32 -36.53 -8.36
CA GLU A 105 -10.27 -37.10 -7.41
C GLU A 105 -11.57 -36.28 -7.33
N ARG A 106 -11.45 -34.95 -7.28
CA ARG A 106 -12.59 -34.03 -7.21
C ARG A 106 -13.37 -33.99 -8.52
N LEU A 107 -12.68 -34.04 -9.66
CA LEU A 107 -13.32 -34.10 -10.97
C LEU A 107 -14.09 -35.41 -11.15
N ALA A 108 -13.52 -36.55 -10.76
CA ALA A 108 -14.20 -37.85 -10.80
C ALA A 108 -15.49 -37.84 -9.98
N LEU A 109 -15.45 -37.30 -8.76
CA LEU A 109 -16.64 -37.11 -7.92
C LEU A 109 -17.69 -36.18 -8.55
N LEU A 110 -17.28 -35.14 -9.27
CA LEU A 110 -18.21 -34.25 -9.96
C LEU A 110 -18.84 -34.92 -11.18
N ARG A 111 -18.06 -35.69 -11.96
CA ARG A 111 -18.55 -36.44 -13.13
C ARG A 111 -19.57 -37.50 -12.72
N SER A 112 -19.29 -38.25 -11.65
CA SER A 112 -20.23 -39.26 -11.12
C SER A 112 -21.53 -38.62 -10.62
N ARG A 113 -21.45 -37.47 -9.93
CA ARG A 113 -22.64 -36.70 -9.49
C ARG A 113 -23.46 -36.12 -10.65
N ARG A 114 -22.82 -35.80 -11.78
CA ARG A 114 -23.49 -35.25 -12.97
C ARG A 114 -24.07 -36.32 -13.89
N GLY A 115 -23.91 -37.61 -13.59
CA GLY A 115 -24.48 -38.71 -14.38
C GLY A 115 -23.72 -39.04 -15.66
N ALA A 116 -22.51 -38.50 -15.86
CA ALA A 116 -21.71 -38.83 -17.05
C ALA A 116 -21.29 -40.31 -17.13
N ASP A 117 -21.31 -41.02 -15.99
CA ASP A 117 -21.09 -42.48 -15.94
C ASP A 117 -22.29 -43.30 -16.48
N ASP A 118 -23.49 -42.73 -16.59
CA ASP A 118 -24.65 -43.42 -17.18
C ASP A 118 -24.70 -43.27 -18.72
N ASP A 119 -24.20 -42.17 -19.28
CA ASP A 119 -24.10 -41.99 -20.75
C ASP A 119 -23.10 -42.97 -21.39
N ALA A 120 -22.02 -43.32 -20.68
CA ALA A 120 -21.05 -44.33 -21.12
C ALA A 120 -21.61 -45.77 -21.06
N ARG A 121 -22.62 -46.04 -20.22
CA ARG A 121 -23.28 -47.36 -20.12
C ARG A 121 -24.40 -47.54 -21.15
N LEU A 122 -24.97 -46.45 -21.66
CA LEU A 122 -26.04 -46.49 -22.68
C LEU A 122 -25.49 -46.56 -24.11
N SER A 123 -24.18 -46.40 -24.30
CA SER A 123 -23.49 -46.42 -25.59
C SER A 123 -22.68 -47.71 -25.86
N ALA A 124 -22.78 -48.71 -24.97
CA ALA A 124 -22.24 -50.06 -25.13
C ALA A 124 -23.37 -51.08 -25.34
#